data_AF-A0A2S6QZC9-F1
#
_entry.id   AF-A0A2S6QZC9-F1
#
_cell.length_a   1.000
_cell.length_b   1.000
_cell.length_c   1.000
_cell.angle_alpha   90.00
_cell.angle_beta   90.00
_cell.angle_gamma   90.00
#
_symmetry.space_group_name_H-M   'P 1'
#
loop_
_entity.id
_entity.type
_entity.pdbx_description
1 polymer ?
#
loop_
_entity_poly.entity_id
_entity_poly.type
_entity_poly.pdbx_seq_one_letter_code
_entity_poly.pdbx_strand_id
1 'polypeptide(L)'
;MAFLSNEKPAQQRANRIGQFLPYFEFEKDESSPYWRTHLLDDGSLAIAWKTRVPPSYSSDSGYLQTNNEFRTFIESLPVGYEVQTIITSHNNLGQRMTDYLSLDSGDEKGKLLRESRAEKLLTAGFNGYPVAEGQYAMLRDTYMIITLKAPPPAEDLGILKTAMNLIYTVVGTAMSAFNMDPSKFKFFDDFFNSQVRVALSDFKETVLSIESTLDVMFGVVRETRMSLTELKQHYWTAFAPSYREAGQRIVLDEKTPFNDQCFPLPIEHEFDLVKVGRDYHGIVTLAMMPDTVAPDYFGIIRRTIATQYTFFCNIIQPHQMMEQTKMAISVELRKRVSGAFNKEEADAFAQEVSEIKHRMFAGRKILYMTMGMIIHGYSRKEVEDKMLKVSSAIKKLSAVPDMERSMALQGMSFSWPLVNKFEFSKPFSRNRRVMSDDLVDLLPNHGHWGGSKSPQAVYVNRDGEVTFFDHTSSDFVNWHYAITGTSGSGKSFAVVDLVLQLFAAGVHRQFLMTIKDDYDRFARTMGRLILIDLDSPSSCINPFAGMMTKQRLQQWVEALELMIKKGGSEELDPVMPRLFEQVLQYAYDLVPEGD
;
A
#
# COMPACT_ATOMS: atom_id res chain seq x y z
N MET A 1 57.42 20.55 5.03
CA MET A 1 57.44 21.27 3.73
C MET A 1 56.30 20.78 2.84
N ALA A 2 55.06 21.15 3.16
CA ALA A 2 53.88 20.83 2.33
C ALA A 2 52.80 21.93 2.51
N PHE A 3 53.24 23.18 2.68
CA PHE A 3 52.36 24.35 2.90
C PHE A 3 52.29 25.29 1.67
N LEU A 4 52.81 24.85 0.51
CA LEU A 4 52.90 25.66 -0.71
C LEU A 4 52.50 24.88 -1.98
N SER A 5 51.63 23.88 -1.87
CA SER A 5 50.94 23.35 -3.06
C SER A 5 49.63 24.12 -3.22
N ASN A 6 49.59 24.97 -4.25
CA ASN A 6 48.40 25.70 -4.72
C ASN A 6 47.38 24.77 -5.39
N GLU A 7 47.30 23.51 -4.95
CA GLU A 7 46.27 22.57 -5.34
C GLU A 7 45.03 22.96 -4.55
N LYS A 8 44.03 23.51 -5.25
CA LYS A 8 42.68 23.58 -4.72
C LYS A 8 42.37 22.18 -4.16
N PRO A 9 41.92 22.04 -2.89
CA PRO A 9 41.48 20.74 -2.41
C PRO A 9 40.50 20.20 -3.44
N ALA A 10 40.71 18.96 -3.87
CA ALA A 10 39.85 18.32 -4.87
C ALA A 10 38.40 18.64 -4.49
N GLN A 11 37.68 19.36 -5.37
CA GLN A 11 36.25 19.58 -5.20
C GLN A 11 35.67 18.23 -4.77
N GLN A 12 35.10 18.18 -3.56
CA GLN A 12 34.41 17.00 -3.07
C GLN A 12 33.59 16.47 -4.24
N ARG A 13 33.92 15.26 -4.70
CA ARG A 13 33.27 14.65 -5.87
C ARG A 13 31.76 14.81 -5.66
N ALA A 14 31.09 15.42 -6.64
CA ALA A 14 29.66 15.67 -6.63
C ALA A 14 28.90 14.47 -6.05
N ASN A 15 27.98 14.76 -5.12
CA ASN A 15 27.17 13.77 -4.42
C ASN A 15 26.71 12.64 -5.36
N ARG A 16 27.17 11.41 -5.09
CA ARG A 16 26.80 10.24 -5.91
C ARG A 16 25.48 9.68 -5.42
N ILE A 17 24.64 9.19 -6.32
CA ILE A 17 23.34 8.57 -5.97
C ILE A 17 23.51 7.48 -4.88
N GLY A 18 24.60 6.71 -4.96
CA GLY A 18 24.91 5.67 -3.98
C GLY A 18 25.04 6.18 -2.54
N GLN A 19 25.30 7.47 -2.31
CA GLN A 19 25.42 8.02 -0.96
C GLN A 19 24.06 8.19 -0.24
N PHE A 20 22.97 8.15 -0.99
CA PHE A 20 21.62 8.29 -0.46
C PHE A 20 20.90 6.94 -0.36
N LEU A 21 21.58 5.86 -0.74
CA LEU A 21 21.11 4.52 -0.51
C LEU A 21 21.37 4.13 0.95
N PRO A 22 20.45 3.39 1.58
CA PRO A 22 20.66 2.89 2.94
C PRO A 22 21.83 1.91 2.95
N TYR A 23 22.81 2.16 3.81
CA TYR A 23 23.97 1.27 3.97
C TYR A 23 23.94 0.50 5.29
N PHE A 24 23.22 1.00 6.29
CA PHE A 24 23.09 0.37 7.61
C PHE A 24 21.66 0.47 8.14
N GLU A 25 21.20 -0.61 8.78
CA GLU A 25 19.92 -0.71 9.48
C GLU A 25 20.17 -0.82 10.99
N PHE A 26 19.56 0.08 11.76
CA PHE A 26 19.64 0.08 13.23
C PHE A 26 18.80 -1.04 13.83
N GLU A 27 19.41 -1.77 14.78
CA GLU A 27 18.83 -2.72 15.75
C GLU A 27 17.83 -3.75 15.22
N LYS A 28 18.14 -5.05 15.36
CA LYS A 28 17.20 -6.15 15.03
C LYS A 28 16.09 -6.32 16.10
N ASP A 29 16.24 -5.70 17.27
CA ASP A 29 15.26 -5.78 18.34
C ASP A 29 14.03 -4.91 18.04
N GLU A 30 12.88 -5.57 17.90
CA GLU A 30 11.58 -4.95 17.70
C GLU A 30 11.17 -4.04 18.87
N SER A 31 11.78 -4.17 20.06
CA SER A 31 11.49 -3.29 21.20
C SER A 31 12.17 -1.91 21.07
N SER A 32 13.26 -1.79 20.30
CA SER A 32 14.05 -0.56 20.15
C SER A 32 13.34 0.51 19.30
N PRO A 33 13.18 1.77 19.75
CA PRO A 33 12.48 2.80 18.97
C PRO A 33 13.12 3.06 17.60
N TYR A 34 14.39 2.69 17.43
CA TYR A 34 15.15 2.79 16.18
C TYR A 34 15.03 1.55 15.29
N TRP A 35 14.20 0.57 15.64
CA TRP A 35 13.96 -0.64 14.86
C TRP A 35 13.63 -0.27 13.40
N ARG A 36 14.38 -0.88 12.47
CA ARG A 36 14.29 -0.65 11.01
C ARG A 36 14.51 0.81 10.59
N THR A 37 15.24 1.58 11.39
CA THR A 37 15.78 2.88 10.97
C THR A 37 17.01 2.65 10.12
N HIS A 38 17.14 3.43 9.06
CA HIS A 38 18.24 3.35 8.10
C HIS A 38 19.18 4.55 8.27
N LEU A 39 20.48 4.27 8.21
CA LEU A 39 21.53 5.28 8.09
C LEU A 39 22.00 5.36 6.64
N LEU A 40 22.02 6.57 6.09
CA LEU A 40 22.51 6.86 4.74
C LEU A 40 23.98 7.30 4.77
N ASP A 41 24.72 7.12 3.68
CA ASP A 41 26.16 7.48 3.64
C ASP A 41 26.40 8.98 3.80
N ASP A 42 25.39 9.83 3.60
CA ASP A 42 25.44 11.27 3.90
C ASP A 42 25.25 11.59 5.39
N GLY A 43 25.06 10.57 6.24
CA GLY A 43 24.85 10.69 7.68
C GLY A 43 23.39 10.95 8.09
N SER A 44 22.46 11.02 7.13
CA SER A 44 21.03 11.21 7.44
C SER A 44 20.38 9.92 7.94
N LEU A 45 19.40 10.11 8.83
CA LEU A 45 18.51 9.05 9.31
C LEU A 45 17.27 8.98 8.44
N ALA A 46 16.79 7.77 8.17
CA ALA A 46 15.67 7.54 7.30
C ALA A 46 14.84 6.33 7.72
N ILE A 47 13.54 6.36 7.41
CA ILE A 47 12.62 5.23 7.54
C ILE A 47 11.80 5.13 6.27
N ALA A 48 11.45 3.90 5.89
CA ALA A 48 10.46 3.62 4.86
C ALA A 48 9.40 2.69 5.44
N TRP A 49 8.13 2.95 5.17
CA TRP A 49 7.01 2.08 5.52
C TRP A 49 6.42 1.51 4.24
N LYS A 50 6.16 0.20 4.22
CA LYS A 50 5.43 -0.46 3.13
C LYS A 50 4.00 -0.73 3.59
N THR A 51 3.06 -0.04 2.97
CA THR A 51 1.64 -0.13 3.30
C THR A 51 0.81 -0.47 2.07
N ARG A 52 -0.48 -0.73 2.27
CA ARG A 52 -1.43 -0.81 1.17
C ARG A 52 -1.87 0.60 0.78
N VAL A 53 -2.36 0.76 -0.44
CA VAL A 53 -3.05 2.00 -0.80
C VAL A 53 -4.30 2.13 0.10
N PRO A 54 -4.52 3.28 0.75
CA PRO A 54 -5.67 3.50 1.63
C PRO A 54 -7.00 3.08 0.99
N PRO A 55 -7.87 2.32 1.68
CA PRO A 55 -9.10 1.79 1.12
C PRO A 55 -10.23 2.84 1.08
N SER A 56 -9.93 4.06 0.65
CA SER A 56 -10.79 5.24 0.72
C SER A 56 -12.15 5.09 0.06
N TYR A 57 -12.30 4.20 -0.92
CA TYR A 57 -13.58 3.95 -1.60
C TYR A 57 -14.49 2.97 -0.87
N SER A 58 -14.02 2.39 0.24
CA SER A 58 -14.71 1.34 0.97
C SER A 58 -15.48 1.88 2.17
N SER A 59 -15.25 3.14 2.53
CA SER A 59 -15.94 3.83 3.62
C SER A 59 -16.62 5.10 3.13
N ASP A 60 -17.72 5.46 3.80
CA ASP A 60 -18.39 6.73 3.58
C ASP A 60 -17.43 7.88 3.90
N SER A 61 -17.26 8.80 2.95
CA SER A 61 -16.29 9.91 3.06
C SER A 61 -14.83 9.48 3.29
N GLY A 62 -14.46 8.24 2.96
CA GLY A 62 -13.10 7.73 3.14
C GLY A 62 -12.03 8.54 2.40
N TYR A 63 -12.38 9.14 1.27
CA TYR A 63 -11.48 10.06 0.54
C TYR A 63 -11.14 11.32 1.37
N LEU A 64 -12.10 11.89 2.11
CA LEU A 64 -11.86 13.03 3.00
C LEU A 64 -10.97 12.64 4.17
N GLN A 65 -11.21 11.46 4.76
CA GLN A 65 -10.39 10.95 5.87
C GLN A 65 -8.94 10.76 5.42
N THR A 66 -8.74 10.10 4.27
CA THR A 66 -7.41 9.89 3.67
C THR A 66 -6.69 11.21 3.42
N ASN A 67 -7.38 12.21 2.85
CA ASN A 67 -6.77 13.50 2.57
C ASN A 67 -6.47 14.29 3.84
N ASN A 68 -7.38 14.28 4.81
CA ASN A 68 -7.16 14.98 6.09
C ASN A 68 -5.98 14.38 6.86
N GLU A 69 -5.88 13.05 6.89
CA GLU A 69 -4.81 12.32 7.56
C GLU A 69 -3.45 12.61 6.92
N PHE A 70 -3.35 12.44 5.60
CA PHE A 70 -2.10 12.71 4.87
C PHE A 70 -1.70 14.19 4.92
N ARG A 71 -2.69 15.10 4.87
CA ARG A 71 -2.45 16.54 4.97
C ARG A 71 -1.92 16.93 6.35
N THR A 72 -2.51 16.37 7.42
CA THR A 72 -2.03 16.60 8.79
C THR A 72 -0.58 16.11 8.93
N PHE A 73 -0.28 14.94 8.36
CA PHE A 73 1.08 14.42 8.29
C PHE A 73 2.06 15.39 7.61
N ILE A 74 1.82 15.78 6.35
CA ILE A 74 2.75 16.68 5.64
C ILE A 74 2.81 18.09 6.24
N GLU A 75 1.72 18.56 6.85
CA GLU A 75 1.70 19.85 7.56
C GLU A 75 2.43 19.77 8.91
N SER A 76 2.61 18.59 9.50
CA SER A 76 3.34 18.41 10.77
C SER A 76 4.86 18.26 10.60
N LEU A 77 5.35 18.06 9.37
CA LEU A 77 6.75 17.77 9.12
C LEU A 77 7.68 18.91 9.62
N PRO A 78 8.85 18.58 10.20
CA PRO A 78 9.87 19.59 10.47
C PRO A 78 10.48 20.14 9.17
N VAL A 79 11.07 21.33 9.25
CA VAL A 79 11.69 21.97 8.07
C VAL A 79 12.90 21.15 7.61
N GLY A 80 13.02 20.97 6.28
CA GLY A 80 14.15 20.26 5.67
C GLY A 80 14.02 18.74 5.64
N TYR A 81 13.00 18.16 6.27
CA TYR A 81 12.68 16.75 6.10
C TYR A 81 12.16 16.47 4.69
N GLU A 82 12.61 15.36 4.13
CA GLU A 82 12.21 14.87 2.81
C GLU A 82 11.28 13.68 3.00
N VAL A 83 10.17 13.69 2.27
CA VAL A 83 9.17 12.62 2.25
C VAL A 83 8.98 12.16 0.81
N GLN A 84 8.77 10.87 0.61
CA GLN A 84 8.34 10.35 -0.69
C GLN A 84 7.12 9.46 -0.51
N THR A 85 6.18 9.59 -1.44
CA THR A 85 5.09 8.65 -1.64
C THR A 85 5.34 7.91 -2.94
N ILE A 86 5.52 6.59 -2.88
CA ILE A 86 5.77 5.74 -4.04
C ILE A 86 4.65 4.70 -4.09
N ILE A 87 3.98 4.54 -5.23
CA ILE A 87 2.94 3.52 -5.42
C ILE A 87 3.38 2.62 -6.57
N THR A 88 3.66 1.36 -6.26
CA THR A 88 4.11 0.37 -7.25
C THR A 88 3.00 -0.64 -7.48
N SER A 89 2.62 -0.80 -8.75
CA SER A 89 1.69 -1.82 -9.19
C SER A 89 2.37 -2.79 -10.14
N HIS A 90 2.32 -4.08 -9.83
CA HIS A 90 2.91 -5.15 -10.63
C HIS A 90 1.99 -6.36 -10.74
N ASN A 91 2.23 -7.20 -11.73
CA ASN A 91 1.49 -8.46 -11.91
C ASN A 91 2.22 -9.69 -11.37
N ASN A 92 3.33 -9.50 -10.65
CA ASN A 92 3.98 -10.59 -9.93
C ASN A 92 3.19 -10.95 -8.67
N LEU A 93 2.31 -11.93 -8.78
CA LEU A 93 1.47 -12.41 -7.67
C LEU A 93 2.14 -13.52 -6.83
N GLY A 94 3.41 -13.84 -7.10
CA GLY A 94 4.11 -14.99 -6.50
C GLY A 94 4.13 -14.97 -4.98
N GLN A 95 4.45 -13.83 -4.36
CA GLN A 95 4.47 -13.72 -2.89
C GLN A 95 3.07 -13.91 -2.30
N ARG A 96 2.06 -13.18 -2.79
CA ARG A 96 0.68 -13.34 -2.33
C ARG A 96 0.19 -14.79 -2.48
N MET A 97 0.51 -15.44 -3.60
CA MET A 97 0.09 -16.83 -3.81
C MET A 97 0.86 -17.79 -2.91
N THR A 98 2.11 -17.49 -2.54
CA THR A 98 2.84 -18.24 -1.51
C THR A 98 2.15 -18.13 -0.16
N ASP A 99 1.74 -16.92 0.24
CA ASP A 99 1.00 -16.69 1.48
C ASP A 99 -0.35 -17.45 1.45
N TYR A 100 -1.06 -17.41 0.32
CA TYR A 100 -2.29 -18.18 0.11
C TYR A 100 -2.05 -19.70 0.22
N LEU A 101 -0.98 -20.23 -0.36
CA LEU A 101 -0.67 -21.67 -0.30
C LEU A 101 -0.10 -22.11 1.06
N SER A 102 0.38 -21.19 1.89
CA SER A 102 0.92 -21.48 3.22
C SER A 102 -0.15 -21.85 4.26
N LEU A 103 -1.40 -21.45 4.02
CA LEU A 103 -2.52 -21.77 4.91
C LEU A 103 -2.80 -23.28 4.88
N ASP A 104 -2.76 -23.91 6.05
CA ASP A 104 -3.09 -25.32 6.18
C ASP A 104 -4.57 -25.57 5.84
N SER A 105 -4.80 -26.53 4.95
CA SER A 105 -6.12 -26.91 4.46
C SER A 105 -6.71 -28.09 5.23
N GLY A 106 -5.92 -28.78 6.05
CA GLY A 106 -6.34 -29.94 6.83
C GLY A 106 -6.69 -31.21 6.02
N ASP A 107 -6.76 -31.13 4.69
CA ASP A 107 -7.04 -32.26 3.78
C ASP A 107 -6.38 -32.07 2.39
N GLU A 108 -5.97 -33.16 1.75
CA GLU A 108 -5.27 -33.17 0.45
C GLU A 108 -6.13 -32.55 -0.67
N LYS A 109 -7.45 -32.79 -0.65
CA LYS A 109 -8.37 -32.18 -1.62
C LYS A 109 -8.41 -30.66 -1.49
N GLY A 110 -8.39 -30.15 -0.25
CA GLY A 110 -8.34 -28.73 0.02
C GLY A 110 -7.08 -28.10 -0.55
N LYS A 111 -5.93 -28.73 -0.31
CA LYS A 111 -4.64 -28.32 -0.88
C LYS A 111 -4.66 -28.24 -2.40
N LEU A 112 -5.15 -29.28 -3.08
CA LEU A 112 -5.26 -29.31 -4.55
C LEU A 112 -6.16 -28.18 -5.10
N LEU A 113 -7.27 -27.87 -4.42
CA LEU A 113 -8.14 -26.75 -4.81
C LEU A 113 -7.43 -25.40 -4.68
N ARG A 114 -6.62 -25.21 -3.63
CA ARG A 114 -5.83 -23.99 -3.46
C ARG A 114 -4.74 -23.88 -4.53
N GLU A 115 -4.00 -24.95 -4.79
CA GLU A 115 -2.96 -25.01 -5.83
C GLU A 115 -3.53 -24.68 -7.21
N SER A 116 -4.64 -25.31 -7.60
CA SER A 116 -5.30 -25.03 -8.88
C SER A 116 -5.78 -23.58 -9.00
N ARG A 117 -6.28 -22.98 -7.91
CA ARG A 117 -6.70 -21.56 -7.92
C ARG A 117 -5.50 -20.62 -8.00
N ALA A 118 -4.44 -20.90 -7.24
CA ALA A 118 -3.22 -20.11 -7.26
C ALA A 118 -2.56 -20.10 -8.65
N GLU A 119 -2.49 -21.25 -9.31
CA GLU A 119 -1.96 -21.37 -10.68
C GLU A 119 -2.74 -20.50 -11.68
N LYS A 120 -4.08 -20.49 -11.59
CA LYS A 120 -4.93 -19.63 -12.43
C LYS A 120 -4.67 -18.16 -12.18
N LEU A 121 -4.54 -17.74 -10.92
CA LEU A 121 -4.26 -16.34 -10.57
C LEU A 121 -2.85 -15.92 -11.03
N LEU A 122 -1.84 -16.76 -10.84
CA LEU A 122 -0.47 -16.52 -11.34
C LEU A 122 -0.46 -16.36 -12.87
N THR A 123 -1.17 -17.24 -13.58
CA THR A 123 -1.30 -17.18 -15.04
C THR A 123 -2.01 -15.89 -15.48
N ALA A 124 -3.11 -15.55 -14.81
CA ALA A 124 -3.90 -14.35 -15.09
C ALA A 124 -3.17 -13.03 -14.78
N GLY A 125 -2.16 -13.03 -13.90
CA GLY A 125 -1.28 -11.88 -13.75
C GLY A 125 -0.56 -11.52 -15.06
N PHE A 126 -0.07 -12.51 -15.81
CA PHE A 126 0.74 -12.27 -17.01
C PHE A 126 -0.04 -12.30 -18.31
N ASN A 127 -0.93 -13.27 -18.45
CA ASN A 127 -1.72 -13.46 -19.66
C ASN A 127 -3.07 -12.72 -19.60
N GLY A 128 -3.40 -12.16 -18.43
CA GLY A 128 -4.70 -11.60 -18.14
C GLY A 128 -5.74 -12.69 -17.85
N TYR A 129 -6.76 -12.32 -17.08
CA TYR A 129 -7.94 -13.13 -16.83
C TYR A 129 -8.96 -12.90 -17.94
N PRO A 130 -9.44 -13.93 -18.65
CA PRO A 130 -10.45 -13.76 -19.69
C PRO A 130 -11.77 -13.29 -19.07
N VAL A 131 -12.25 -12.11 -19.47
CA VAL A 131 -13.52 -11.55 -18.98
C VAL A 131 -14.61 -11.56 -20.05
N ALA A 132 -14.22 -11.44 -21.32
CA ALA A 132 -15.09 -11.60 -22.49
C ALA A 132 -14.25 -12.07 -23.68
N GLU A 133 -14.90 -12.42 -24.78
CA GLU A 133 -14.20 -12.83 -26.00
C GLU A 133 -13.23 -11.74 -26.49
N GLY A 134 -11.93 -12.06 -26.51
CA GLY A 134 -10.87 -11.11 -26.87
C GLY A 134 -10.55 -10.04 -25.80
N GLN A 135 -11.17 -10.07 -24.62
CA GLN A 135 -10.92 -9.13 -23.53
C GLN A 135 -10.33 -9.83 -22.31
N TYR A 136 -9.19 -9.30 -21.84
CA TYR A 136 -8.47 -9.81 -20.69
C TYR A 136 -8.29 -8.71 -19.64
N ALA A 137 -8.61 -9.04 -18.39
CA ALA A 137 -8.34 -8.18 -17.24
C ALA A 137 -7.03 -8.61 -16.57
N MET A 138 -6.03 -7.74 -16.54
CA MET A 138 -4.76 -8.04 -15.88
C MET A 138 -4.93 -7.95 -14.36
N LEU A 139 -4.56 -9.02 -13.66
CA LEU A 139 -4.53 -9.01 -12.20
C LEU A 139 -3.25 -8.36 -11.70
N ARG A 140 -3.35 -7.64 -10.59
CA ARG A 140 -2.23 -6.90 -10.00
C ARG A 140 -2.12 -7.07 -8.50
N ASP A 141 -0.95 -6.73 -7.99
CA ASP A 141 -0.73 -6.37 -6.61
C ASP A 141 -0.18 -4.95 -6.58
N THR A 142 -0.72 -4.13 -5.68
CA THR A 142 -0.33 -2.74 -5.52
C THR A 142 0.00 -2.49 -4.06
N TYR A 143 1.12 -1.83 -3.82
CA TYR A 143 1.50 -1.35 -2.51
C TYR A 143 2.04 0.06 -2.60
N MET A 144 2.02 0.74 -1.46
CA MET A 144 2.53 2.09 -1.28
C MET A 144 3.76 2.04 -0.37
N ILE A 145 4.76 2.84 -0.68
CA ILE A 145 5.89 3.12 0.20
C ILE A 145 5.81 4.60 0.56
N ILE A 146 5.81 4.88 1.86
CA ILE A 146 6.00 6.22 2.40
C ILE A 146 7.39 6.27 3.00
N THR A 147 8.14 7.33 2.75
CA THR A 147 9.46 7.52 3.33
C THR A 147 9.54 8.79 4.15
N LEU A 148 10.43 8.76 5.15
CA LEU A 148 10.85 9.92 5.90
C LEU A 148 12.37 9.93 5.92
N LYS A 149 12.97 11.05 5.54
CA LYS A 149 14.40 11.26 5.60
C LYS A 149 14.71 12.58 6.28
N ALA A 150 15.53 12.52 7.32
CA ALA A 150 16.04 13.70 8.00
C ALA A 150 17.00 14.47 7.07
N PRO A 151 17.11 15.80 7.21
CA PRO A 151 18.16 16.54 6.54
C PRO A 151 19.53 15.98 6.94
N PRO A 152 20.51 15.96 6.01
CA PRO A 152 21.86 15.57 6.37
C PRO A 152 22.36 16.54 7.45
N PRO A 153 23.01 16.04 8.49
CA PRO A 153 23.49 16.90 9.53
C PRO A 153 24.59 17.84 8.97
N ALA A 154 24.67 19.07 9.47
CA ALA A 154 25.64 20.07 9.01
C ALA A 154 27.09 19.52 9.06
N GLU A 155 28.03 20.09 8.29
CA GLU A 155 29.41 19.57 8.09
C GLU A 155 30.16 19.16 9.37
N ASP A 156 29.81 19.70 10.54
CA ASP A 156 30.32 19.30 11.86
C ASP A 156 29.97 17.85 12.29
N LEU A 157 29.08 17.17 11.55
CA LEU A 157 28.59 15.80 11.82
C LEU A 157 28.99 14.77 10.74
N GLY A 158 29.88 15.13 9.80
CA GLY A 158 30.68 14.15 9.05
C GLY A 158 31.50 13.23 9.98
N ILE A 159 31.64 13.64 11.25
CA ILE A 159 32.12 12.85 12.37
C ILE A 159 31.22 11.64 12.62
N LEU A 160 29.89 11.66 12.41
CA LEU A 160 29.03 10.49 12.64
C LEU A 160 29.34 9.35 11.65
N LYS A 161 29.52 9.67 10.37
CA LYS A 161 29.96 8.70 9.36
C LYS A 161 31.37 8.20 9.66
N THR A 162 32.28 9.11 9.99
CA THR A 162 33.68 8.76 10.32
C THR A 162 33.75 7.91 11.59
N ALA A 163 32.95 8.25 12.60
CA ALA A 163 32.80 7.51 13.85
C ALA A 163 32.16 6.16 13.56
N MET A 164 31.06 6.07 12.83
CA MET A 164 30.45 4.77 12.50
C MET A 164 31.39 3.87 11.70
N ASN A 165 32.12 4.39 10.71
CA ASN A 165 33.15 3.63 10.00
C ASN A 165 34.30 3.21 10.93
N LEU A 166 34.75 4.11 11.82
CA LEU A 166 35.77 3.80 12.82
C LEU A 166 35.26 2.72 13.79
N ILE A 167 34.00 2.79 14.20
CA ILE A 167 33.33 1.85 15.09
C ILE A 167 33.19 0.50 14.39
N TYR A 168 32.73 0.44 13.15
CA TYR A 168 32.70 -0.78 12.36
C TYR A 168 34.08 -1.41 12.19
N THR A 169 35.10 -0.60 11.92
CA THR A 169 36.48 -1.07 11.76
C THR A 169 37.05 -1.54 13.09
N VAL A 170 36.85 -0.79 14.18
CA VAL A 170 37.37 -1.09 15.52
C VAL A 170 36.62 -2.26 16.14
N VAL A 171 35.28 -2.33 16.03
CA VAL A 171 34.47 -3.46 16.49
C VAL A 171 34.76 -4.69 15.64
N GLY A 172 34.84 -4.58 14.31
CA GLY A 172 35.21 -5.69 13.44
C GLY A 172 36.61 -6.24 13.75
N THR A 173 37.58 -5.37 14.06
CA THR A 173 38.95 -5.77 14.39
C THR A 173 39.09 -6.21 15.85
N ALA A 174 38.39 -5.60 16.80
CA ALA A 174 38.46 -5.93 18.24
C ALA A 174 37.62 -7.16 18.61
N MET A 175 36.47 -7.38 17.95
CA MET A 175 35.66 -8.59 18.12
C MET A 175 36.38 -9.81 17.53
N SER A 176 37.11 -9.64 16.42
CA SER A 176 37.87 -10.74 15.81
C SER A 176 39.20 -11.02 16.50
N ALA A 177 39.85 -10.01 17.10
CA ALA A 177 41.19 -10.17 17.70
C ALA A 177 41.22 -10.25 19.23
N PHE A 178 40.27 -9.64 19.96
CA PHE A 178 40.44 -9.42 21.41
C PHE A 178 39.19 -9.62 22.29
N ASN A 179 38.02 -9.97 21.74
CA ASN A 179 36.80 -10.25 22.52
C ASN A 179 36.45 -9.15 23.55
N MET A 180 36.64 -7.88 23.17
CA MET A 180 36.44 -6.71 24.03
C MET A 180 35.09 -6.03 23.78
N ASP A 181 34.45 -5.59 24.87
CA ASP A 181 33.18 -4.85 24.87
C ASP A 181 33.36 -3.41 24.33
N PRO A 182 32.63 -3.00 23.28
CA PRO A 182 32.71 -1.67 22.67
C PRO A 182 32.42 -0.50 23.61
N SER A 183 31.68 -0.72 24.69
CA SER A 183 31.27 0.29 25.67
C SER A 183 32.41 0.89 26.51
N LYS A 184 33.63 0.35 26.42
CA LYS A 184 34.78 0.79 27.25
C LYS A 184 35.60 1.94 26.66
N PHE A 185 35.28 2.42 25.46
CA PHE A 185 36.04 3.48 24.80
C PHE A 185 35.45 4.86 25.10
N LYS A 186 36.14 5.67 25.92
CA LYS A 186 35.71 7.00 26.38
C LYS A 186 35.31 8.00 25.27
N PHE A 187 35.88 7.86 24.07
CA PHE A 187 35.51 8.67 22.89
C PHE A 187 34.09 8.36 22.37
N PHE A 188 33.59 7.13 22.56
CA PHE A 188 32.19 6.80 22.24
C PHE A 188 31.23 7.59 23.14
N ASP A 189 31.49 7.63 24.44
CA ASP A 189 30.62 8.32 25.40
C ASP A 189 30.53 9.82 25.10
N ASP A 190 31.65 10.51 24.87
CA ASP A 190 31.65 11.97 24.69
C ASP A 190 30.99 12.41 23.35
N PHE A 191 31.12 11.61 22.29
CA PHE A 191 30.52 11.90 20.97
C PHE A 191 29.03 11.55 20.89
N PHE A 192 28.61 10.44 21.51
CA PHE A 192 27.20 10.05 21.56
C PHE A 192 26.35 10.98 22.43
N ASN A 193 26.94 11.64 23.45
CA ASN A 193 26.15 12.20 24.54
C ASN A 193 25.42 13.53 24.31
N SER A 194 25.71 14.32 23.27
CA SER A 194 25.04 15.64 23.11
C SER A 194 24.37 15.89 21.76
N GLN A 195 25.09 15.85 20.65
CA GLN A 195 24.54 16.22 19.33
C GLN A 195 23.81 15.06 18.65
N VAL A 196 24.42 13.87 18.63
CA VAL A 196 23.87 12.67 17.99
C VAL A 196 22.60 12.21 18.71
N ARG A 197 22.59 12.26 20.05
CA ARG A 197 21.42 11.90 20.86
C ARG A 197 20.23 12.84 20.64
N VAL A 198 20.48 14.14 20.47
CA VAL A 198 19.43 15.12 20.16
C VAL A 198 18.85 14.86 18.77
N ALA A 199 19.69 14.72 17.74
CA ALA A 199 19.23 14.40 16.39
C ALA A 199 18.45 13.08 16.31
N LEU A 200 18.89 12.05 17.04
CA LEU A 200 18.19 10.77 17.17
C LEU A 200 16.88 10.91 17.96
N SER A 201 16.81 11.81 18.94
CA SER A 201 15.58 12.06 19.72
C SER A 201 14.54 12.78 18.87
N ASP A 202 14.93 13.86 18.20
CA ASP A 202 14.04 14.64 17.32
C ASP A 202 13.50 13.78 16.18
N PHE A 203 14.37 12.95 15.58
CA PHE A 203 13.97 12.01 14.54
C PHE A 203 12.98 10.97 15.09
N LYS A 204 13.25 10.40 16.27
CA LYS A 204 12.35 9.46 16.93
C LYS A 204 10.98 10.08 17.21
N GLU A 205 10.91 11.29 17.76
CA GLU A 205 9.65 11.98 18.04
C GLU A 205 8.86 12.22 16.75
N THR A 206 9.53 12.62 15.68
CA THR A 206 8.92 12.81 14.36
C THR A 206 8.33 11.49 13.84
N VAL A 207 9.09 10.40 13.91
CA VAL A 207 8.65 9.06 13.47
C VAL A 207 7.41 8.60 14.24
N LEU A 208 7.41 8.73 15.57
CA LEU A 208 6.27 8.34 16.41
C LEU A 208 5.02 9.19 16.11
N SER A 209 5.21 10.49 15.87
CA SER A 209 4.11 11.39 15.47
C SER A 209 3.51 10.97 14.13
N ILE A 210 4.34 10.53 13.18
CA ILE A 210 3.89 10.09 11.85
C ILE A 210 3.12 8.78 11.96
N GLU A 211 3.65 7.80 12.70
CA GLU A 211 2.97 6.51 12.93
C GLU A 211 1.63 6.72 13.62
N SER A 212 1.55 7.63 14.61
CA SER A 212 0.27 7.98 15.23
C SER A 212 -0.69 8.69 14.28
N THR A 213 -0.19 9.46 13.30
CA THR A 213 -1.04 10.23 12.38
C THR A 213 -1.55 9.36 11.24
N LEU A 214 -0.71 8.45 10.72
CA LEU A 214 -0.97 7.66 9.50
C LEU A 214 -1.41 6.21 9.78
N ASP A 215 -1.75 5.86 11.03
CA ASP A 215 -2.18 4.51 11.41
C ASP A 215 -3.51 4.12 10.75
N VAL A 216 -4.51 4.99 10.81
CA VAL A 216 -5.91 4.63 10.52
C VAL A 216 -6.14 4.32 9.04
N MET A 217 -5.91 5.29 8.13
CA MET A 217 -6.19 5.08 6.71
C MET A 217 -5.00 4.48 5.97
N PHE A 218 -3.77 4.80 6.38
CA PHE A 218 -2.56 4.33 5.70
C PHE A 218 -1.95 3.08 6.33
N GLY A 219 -2.30 2.69 7.56
CA GLY A 219 -1.70 1.53 8.23
C GLY A 219 -0.19 1.71 8.48
N VAL A 220 0.26 2.95 8.65
CA VAL A 220 1.66 3.27 8.97
C VAL A 220 1.86 3.05 10.44
N VAL A 221 2.43 1.90 10.75
CA VAL A 221 2.74 1.46 12.11
C VAL A 221 4.17 0.96 12.11
N ARG A 222 4.68 0.70 13.31
CA ARG A 222 6.03 0.21 13.48
C ARG A 222 6.28 -1.05 12.66
N GLU A 223 5.35 -2.01 12.67
CA GLU A 223 5.42 -3.31 11.98
C GLU A 223 5.49 -3.17 10.46
N THR A 224 5.04 -2.04 9.90
CA THR A 224 5.09 -1.77 8.45
C THR A 224 6.37 -1.07 8.01
N ARG A 225 7.29 -0.72 8.94
CA ARG A 225 8.65 -0.27 8.59
C ARG A 225 9.35 -1.35 7.76
N MET A 226 10.08 -0.96 6.72
CA MET A 226 10.82 -1.87 5.86
C MET A 226 12.21 -2.12 6.41
N SER A 227 12.60 -3.39 6.50
CA SER A 227 14.00 -3.79 6.66
C SER A 227 14.82 -3.43 5.42
N LEU A 228 16.14 -3.44 5.56
CA LEU A 228 17.06 -3.20 4.46
C LEU A 228 16.85 -4.24 3.36
N THR A 229 16.65 -5.51 3.73
CA THR A 229 16.36 -6.60 2.78
C THR A 229 15.08 -6.35 1.98
N GLU A 230 14.01 -5.89 2.64
CA GLU A 230 12.75 -5.56 1.96
C GLU A 230 12.89 -4.33 1.05
N LEU A 231 13.67 -3.32 1.45
CA LEU A 231 14.00 -2.18 0.60
C LEU A 231 14.72 -2.66 -0.65
N LYS A 232 15.81 -3.43 -0.50
CA LYS A 232 16.54 -4.03 -1.63
C LYS A 232 15.59 -4.82 -2.54
N GLN A 233 14.71 -5.66 -1.98
CA GLN A 233 13.71 -6.43 -2.74
C GLN A 233 12.71 -5.54 -3.49
N HIS A 234 12.32 -4.39 -2.94
CA HIS A 234 11.48 -3.43 -3.64
C HIS A 234 12.16 -2.88 -4.90
N TYR A 235 13.44 -2.48 -4.82
CA TYR A 235 14.18 -2.04 -6.02
C TYR A 235 14.15 -3.10 -7.12
N TRP A 236 14.40 -4.36 -6.76
CA TRP A 236 14.29 -5.49 -7.69
C TRP A 236 12.90 -5.62 -8.29
N THR A 237 11.88 -5.60 -7.45
CA THR A 237 10.49 -5.82 -7.87
C THR A 237 9.98 -4.68 -8.76
N ALA A 238 10.35 -3.44 -8.47
CA ALA A 238 9.91 -2.27 -9.22
C ALA A 238 10.66 -2.12 -10.55
N PHE A 239 11.96 -2.43 -10.61
CA PHE A 239 12.80 -2.12 -11.77
C PHE A 239 13.30 -3.33 -12.56
N ALA A 240 13.02 -4.55 -12.10
CA ALA A 240 13.28 -5.78 -12.84
C ALA A 240 12.09 -6.75 -12.72
N PRO A 241 10.85 -6.33 -13.03
CA PRO A 241 9.64 -7.13 -12.82
C PRO A 241 9.63 -8.47 -13.59
N SER A 242 10.43 -8.61 -14.66
CA SER A 242 10.57 -9.89 -15.37
C SER A 242 11.36 -10.95 -14.60
N TYR A 243 12.14 -10.57 -13.59
CA TYR A 243 13.06 -11.45 -12.85
C TYR A 243 12.34 -12.06 -11.64
N ARG A 244 11.88 -13.31 -11.76
CA ARG A 244 10.94 -13.92 -10.80
C ARG A 244 11.56 -15.04 -9.97
N GLU A 245 12.39 -15.84 -10.63
CA GLU A 245 12.95 -17.08 -10.07
C GLU A 245 14.07 -16.81 -9.09
N ALA A 246 14.24 -17.68 -8.09
CA ALA A 246 15.30 -17.55 -7.09
C ALA A 246 16.70 -17.46 -7.73
N GLY A 247 16.93 -18.12 -8.87
CA GLY A 247 18.21 -18.04 -9.61
C GLY A 247 18.38 -16.78 -10.48
N GLN A 248 17.31 -16.04 -10.72
CA GLN A 248 17.33 -14.74 -11.43
C GLN A 248 17.44 -13.57 -10.44
N ARG A 249 16.99 -13.77 -9.20
CA ARG A 249 17.17 -12.81 -8.11
C ARG A 249 18.62 -12.80 -7.69
N ILE A 250 19.11 -11.61 -7.36
CA ILE A 250 20.48 -11.48 -6.92
C ILE A 250 20.52 -11.75 -5.44
N VAL A 251 21.41 -12.66 -5.06
CA VAL A 251 21.59 -13.06 -3.67
C VAL A 251 22.06 -11.83 -2.92
N LEU A 252 21.16 -11.28 -2.10
CA LEU A 252 21.43 -10.10 -1.30
C LEU A 252 22.27 -10.53 -0.11
N ASP A 253 23.48 -10.01 -0.02
CA ASP A 253 24.30 -10.13 1.18
C ASP A 253 23.87 -9.06 2.19
N GLU A 254 23.52 -9.50 3.41
CA GLU A 254 23.20 -8.62 4.52
C GLU A 254 24.40 -7.75 4.93
N LYS A 255 25.64 -8.25 4.73
CA LYS A 255 26.86 -7.59 5.22
C LYS A 255 27.48 -6.61 4.23
N THR A 256 27.15 -6.72 2.95
CA THR A 256 27.68 -5.83 1.92
C THR A 256 26.79 -4.58 1.82
N PRO A 257 27.37 -3.36 1.72
CA PRO A 257 26.62 -2.12 1.50
C PRO A 257 25.65 -2.22 0.32
N PHE A 258 24.51 -1.53 0.40
CA PHE A 258 23.53 -1.62 -0.69
C PHE A 258 24.02 -0.99 -1.99
N ASN A 259 24.79 0.11 -1.91
CA ASN A 259 25.36 0.77 -3.10
C ASN A 259 26.21 -0.17 -3.97
N ASP A 260 26.90 -1.14 -3.38
CA ASP A 260 27.72 -2.15 -4.05
C ASP A 260 26.87 -3.29 -4.64
N GLN A 261 25.61 -3.42 -4.22
CA GLN A 261 24.67 -4.47 -4.63
C GLN A 261 23.43 -3.94 -5.40
N CYS A 262 23.28 -2.63 -5.55
CA CYS A 262 22.08 -1.99 -6.10
C CYS A 262 21.98 -2.12 -7.63
N PHE A 263 23.11 -2.31 -8.34
CA PHE A 263 23.17 -2.38 -9.82
C PHE A 263 23.86 -3.61 -10.40
N PRO A 264 23.42 -4.82 -10.08
CA PRO A 264 24.05 -6.03 -10.59
C PRO A 264 23.46 -6.47 -11.95
N LEU A 265 22.49 -5.73 -12.51
CA LEU A 265 22.02 -5.90 -13.88
C LEU A 265 22.55 -4.79 -14.80
N PRO A 266 22.82 -5.10 -16.10
CA PRO A 266 23.16 -4.09 -17.09
C PRO A 266 22.06 -3.02 -17.20
N ILE A 267 22.47 -1.76 -17.15
CA ILE A 267 21.60 -0.61 -17.44
C ILE A 267 21.99 -0.07 -18.81
N GLU A 268 21.06 -0.16 -19.76
CA GLU A 268 21.20 0.43 -21.09
C GLU A 268 20.33 1.70 -21.12
N HIS A 269 20.94 2.86 -21.34
CA HIS A 269 20.22 4.12 -21.49
C HIS A 269 19.98 4.39 -22.98
N GLU A 270 18.81 4.01 -23.47
CA GLU A 270 18.42 4.19 -24.88
C GLU A 270 17.81 5.59 -25.11
N PHE A 271 18.51 6.69 -24.76
CA PHE A 271 18.13 8.10 -24.98
C PHE A 271 16.76 8.60 -24.47
N ASP A 272 15.67 7.83 -24.58
CA ASP A 272 14.30 8.10 -24.18
C ASP A 272 13.66 6.98 -23.33
N LEU A 273 14.34 5.84 -23.21
CA LEU A 273 13.97 4.74 -22.32
C LEU A 273 15.19 4.25 -21.54
N VAL A 274 14.95 3.76 -20.32
CA VAL A 274 15.93 3.02 -19.54
C VAL A 274 15.59 1.54 -19.63
N LYS A 275 16.56 0.72 -20.01
CA LYS A 275 16.42 -0.73 -20.00
C LYS A 275 17.27 -1.30 -18.88
N VAL A 276 16.65 -2.06 -17.98
CA VAL A 276 17.32 -2.75 -16.88
C VAL A 276 17.18 -4.25 -17.13
N GLY A 277 18.30 -4.88 -17.50
CA GLY A 277 18.30 -6.28 -17.91
C GLY A 277 17.39 -6.55 -19.12
N ARG A 278 16.17 -7.05 -18.87
CA ARG A 278 15.16 -7.39 -19.91
C ARG A 278 13.96 -6.45 -19.93
N ASP A 279 13.81 -5.62 -18.91
CA ASP A 279 12.65 -4.75 -18.73
C ASP A 279 12.95 -3.35 -19.28
N TYR A 280 11.93 -2.73 -19.87
CA TYR A 280 11.97 -1.38 -20.40
C TYR A 280 11.21 -0.44 -19.46
N HIS A 281 11.74 0.76 -19.27
CA HIS A 281 11.20 1.78 -18.39
C HIS A 281 11.14 3.13 -19.09
N GLY A 282 9.94 3.69 -19.12
CA GLY A 282 9.69 5.05 -19.62
C GLY A 282 9.13 5.92 -18.51
N ILE A 283 9.41 7.22 -18.55
CA ILE A 283 9.06 8.12 -17.45
C ILE A 283 8.19 9.26 -17.97
N VAL A 284 7.09 9.49 -17.27
CA VAL A 284 6.19 10.61 -17.49
C VAL A 284 6.22 11.48 -16.24
N THR A 285 6.71 12.72 -16.34
CA THR A 285 6.70 13.70 -15.26
C THR A 285 5.64 14.77 -15.51
N LEU A 286 5.37 15.59 -14.50
CA LEU A 286 4.42 16.70 -14.62
C LEU A 286 5.15 18.02 -14.96
N ALA A 287 4.94 18.51 -16.18
CA ALA A 287 5.50 19.78 -16.65
C ALA A 287 4.65 21.01 -16.32
N MET A 288 3.33 20.89 -16.18
CA MET A 288 2.50 21.96 -15.62
C MET A 288 1.38 21.36 -14.76
N MET A 289 1.09 22.06 -13.66
CA MET A 289 0.00 21.73 -12.75
C MET A 289 -1.34 21.97 -13.44
N PRO A 290 -2.40 21.23 -13.09
CA PRO A 290 -3.75 21.56 -13.51
C PRO A 290 -4.24 22.86 -12.85
N ASP A 291 -5.22 23.52 -13.48
CA ASP A 291 -5.82 24.75 -12.95
C ASP A 291 -6.67 24.52 -11.70
N THR A 292 -7.23 23.32 -11.57
CA THR A 292 -8.05 22.91 -10.41
C THR A 292 -7.68 21.49 -10.01
N VAL A 293 -7.88 21.18 -8.74
CA VAL A 293 -7.60 19.86 -8.17
C VAL A 293 -8.80 19.40 -7.35
N ALA A 294 -8.93 18.09 -7.21
CA ALA A 294 -9.96 17.42 -6.42
C ALA A 294 -9.37 16.11 -5.89
N PRO A 295 -9.88 15.56 -4.78
CA PRO A 295 -9.39 14.31 -4.21
C PRO A 295 -9.21 13.21 -5.26
N ASP A 296 -8.07 12.51 -5.20
CA ASP A 296 -7.68 11.46 -6.14
C ASP A 296 -7.54 11.93 -7.60
N TYR A 297 -7.07 13.16 -7.82
CA TYR A 297 -7.04 13.78 -9.16
C TYR A 297 -6.30 12.90 -10.19
N PHE A 298 -5.11 12.40 -9.83
CA PHE A 298 -4.34 11.51 -10.69
C PHE A 298 -4.71 10.02 -10.56
N GLY A 299 -5.77 9.67 -9.82
CA GLY A 299 -6.30 8.31 -9.71
C GLY A 299 -6.74 7.70 -11.04
N ILE A 300 -6.99 8.54 -12.07
CA ILE A 300 -7.25 8.10 -13.45
C ILE A 300 -6.15 7.19 -14.00
N ILE A 301 -4.92 7.33 -13.52
CA ILE A 301 -3.77 6.52 -13.94
C ILE A 301 -4.05 5.03 -13.70
N ARG A 302 -4.61 4.69 -12.52
CA ARG A 302 -4.93 3.31 -12.12
C ARG A 302 -5.96 2.64 -13.02
N ARG A 303 -6.82 3.44 -13.67
CA ARG A 303 -7.82 3.02 -14.64
C ARG A 303 -7.30 2.99 -16.08
N THR A 304 -6.28 3.78 -16.36
CA THR A 304 -5.68 3.91 -17.71
C THR A 304 -4.70 2.78 -18.00
N ILE A 305 -3.90 2.39 -17.01
CA ILE A 305 -2.99 1.24 -17.10
C ILE A 305 -3.34 0.27 -15.98
N ALA A 306 -3.60 -0.99 -16.36
CA ALA A 306 -3.96 -2.03 -15.41
C ALA A 306 -2.83 -2.36 -14.43
N THR A 307 -1.56 -2.39 -14.84
CA THR A 307 -0.43 -2.72 -13.95
C THR A 307 0.91 -2.25 -14.57
N GLN A 308 2.04 -2.57 -13.93
CA GLN A 308 3.39 -2.30 -14.41
C GLN A 308 3.66 -0.78 -14.47
N TYR A 309 3.39 -0.10 -13.37
CA TYR A 309 3.77 1.30 -13.18
C TYR A 309 4.25 1.54 -11.76
N THR A 310 5.12 2.54 -11.60
CA THR A 310 5.52 3.10 -10.31
C THR A 310 5.26 4.59 -10.33
N PHE A 311 4.25 5.04 -9.60
CA PHE A 311 4.03 6.46 -9.34
C PHE A 311 4.93 6.91 -8.19
N PHE A 312 5.48 8.12 -8.27
CA PHE A 312 6.22 8.71 -7.17
C PHE A 312 5.90 10.21 -7.02
N CYS A 313 5.82 10.66 -5.77
CA CYS A 313 5.76 12.06 -5.40
C CYS A 313 6.77 12.32 -4.29
N ASN A 314 7.78 13.13 -4.59
CA ASN A 314 8.78 13.57 -3.64
C ASN A 314 8.33 14.91 -3.06
N ILE A 315 8.46 15.09 -1.76
CA ILE A 315 7.95 16.24 -1.00
C ILE A 315 9.07 16.74 -0.09
N ILE A 316 9.27 18.05 -0.02
CA ILE A 316 10.11 18.69 0.99
C ILE A 316 9.40 19.89 1.58
N GLN A 317 9.49 20.04 2.89
CA GLN A 317 8.95 21.19 3.58
C GLN A 317 9.99 22.33 3.64
N PRO A 318 9.76 23.46 2.94
CA PRO A 318 10.61 24.62 3.03
C PRO A 318 10.34 25.46 4.28
N HIS A 319 11.23 26.42 4.53
CA HIS A 319 11.02 27.43 5.56
C HIS A 319 9.90 28.41 5.15
N GLN A 320 8.75 28.31 5.81
CA GLN A 320 7.51 28.99 5.42
C GLN A 320 7.65 30.52 5.37
N MET A 321 8.31 31.14 6.36
CA MET A 321 8.52 32.60 6.36
C MET A 321 9.39 33.07 5.20
N MET A 322 10.36 32.26 4.77
CA MET A 322 11.23 32.63 3.64
C MET A 322 10.44 32.58 2.33
N GLU A 323 9.57 31.59 2.18
CA GLU A 323 8.71 31.48 1.00
C GLU A 323 7.67 32.60 0.93
N GLN A 324 7.05 32.99 2.05
CA GLN A 324 6.18 34.17 2.13
C GLN A 324 6.92 35.44 1.71
N THR A 325 8.16 35.62 2.20
CA THR A 325 8.99 36.78 1.87
C THR A 325 9.34 36.81 0.39
N LYS A 326 9.76 35.67 -0.20
CA LYS A 326 10.04 35.56 -1.64
C LYS A 326 8.82 35.92 -2.48
N MET A 327 7.62 35.46 -2.09
CA MET A 327 6.39 35.81 -2.79
C MET A 327 6.08 37.30 -2.69
N ALA A 328 6.17 37.90 -1.51
CA ALA A 328 5.94 39.33 -1.33
C ALA A 328 6.89 40.18 -2.20
N ILE A 329 8.17 39.83 -2.23
CA ILE A 329 9.17 40.47 -3.10
C ILE A 329 8.80 40.29 -4.58
N SER A 330 8.38 39.09 -4.99
CA SER A 330 8.01 38.80 -6.39
C SER A 330 6.80 39.62 -6.87
N VAL A 331 5.80 39.83 -6.00
CA VAL A 331 4.64 40.69 -6.30
C VAL A 331 5.09 42.13 -6.51
N GLU A 332 5.91 42.64 -5.60
CA GLU A 332 6.41 44.02 -5.67
C GLU A 332 7.27 44.25 -6.92
N LEU A 333 8.15 43.29 -7.26
CA LEU A 333 8.94 43.35 -8.49
C LEU A 333 8.06 43.34 -9.73
N ARG A 334 7.06 42.45 -9.81
CA ARG A 334 6.15 42.40 -10.96
C ARG A 334 5.36 43.70 -11.12
N LYS A 335 4.87 44.29 -10.02
CA LYS A 335 4.19 45.60 -10.04
C LYS A 335 5.10 46.73 -10.52
N ARG A 336 6.39 46.69 -10.21
CA ARG A 336 7.37 47.70 -10.65
C ARG A 336 7.76 47.56 -12.11
N VAL A 337 7.81 46.32 -12.62
CA VAL A 337 8.22 46.01 -14.00
C VAL A 337 7.03 46.04 -14.97
N SER A 338 5.79 45.92 -14.48
CA SER A 338 4.58 45.92 -15.31
C SER A 338 4.35 47.27 -15.99
N GLY A 339 4.42 47.29 -17.32
CA GLY A 339 3.93 48.39 -18.15
C GLY A 339 2.41 48.32 -18.39
N ALA A 340 1.88 49.22 -19.23
CA ALA A 340 0.43 49.33 -19.49
C ALA A 340 -0.23 48.05 -20.04
N PHE A 341 0.51 47.18 -20.72
CA PHE A 341 0.01 45.95 -21.34
C PHE A 341 0.06 44.71 -20.42
N ASN A 342 0.83 44.73 -19.33
CA ASN A 342 0.98 43.57 -18.42
C ASN A 342 0.45 43.87 -17.01
N LYS A 343 -0.30 44.96 -16.86
CA LYS A 343 -0.83 45.38 -15.56
C LYS A 343 -1.87 44.39 -15.02
N GLU A 344 -2.73 43.89 -15.90
CA GLU A 344 -3.74 42.88 -15.55
C GLU A 344 -3.10 41.58 -15.04
N GLU A 345 -2.02 41.10 -15.68
CA GLU A 345 -1.28 39.91 -15.22
C GLU A 345 -0.62 40.13 -13.85
N ALA A 346 -0.08 41.33 -13.60
CA ALA A 346 0.52 41.68 -12.31
C ALA A 346 -0.53 41.77 -11.19
N ASP A 347 -1.72 42.28 -11.50
CA ASP A 347 -2.84 42.36 -10.57
C ASP A 347 -3.44 40.97 -10.27
N ALA A 348 -3.61 40.12 -11.28
CA ALA A 348 -4.04 38.72 -11.11
C ALA A 348 -3.06 37.93 -10.23
N PHE A 349 -1.75 38.03 -10.51
CA PHE A 349 -0.73 37.39 -9.67
C PHE A 349 -0.74 37.91 -8.22
N ALA A 350 -1.01 39.20 -8.02
CA ALA A 350 -1.13 39.76 -6.68
C ALA A 350 -2.36 39.21 -5.93
N GLN A 351 -3.48 38.98 -6.63
CA GLN A 351 -4.67 38.34 -6.07
C GLN A 351 -4.38 36.88 -5.67
N GLU A 352 -3.75 36.10 -6.55
CA GLU A 352 -3.33 34.72 -6.25
C GLU A 352 -2.45 34.64 -5.01
N VAL A 353 -1.43 35.50 -4.91
CA VAL A 353 -0.55 35.54 -3.73
C VAL A 353 -1.32 35.94 -2.45
N SER A 354 -2.36 36.79 -2.57
CA SER A 354 -3.23 37.13 -1.44
C SER A 354 -4.06 35.94 -0.98
N GLU A 355 -4.58 35.14 -1.91
CA GLU A 355 -5.32 33.91 -1.60
C GLU A 355 -4.42 32.87 -0.94
N ILE A 356 -3.21 32.67 -1.47
CA ILE A 356 -2.19 31.81 -0.85
C ILE A 356 -1.92 32.25 0.60
N LYS A 357 -1.73 33.55 0.84
CA LYS A 357 -1.54 34.07 2.20
C LYS A 357 -2.74 33.77 3.10
N HIS A 358 -3.97 33.93 2.61
CA HIS A 358 -5.16 33.59 3.38
C HIS A 358 -5.19 32.11 3.76
N ARG A 359 -4.89 31.20 2.82
CA ARG A 359 -4.79 29.76 3.08
C ARG A 359 -3.68 29.44 4.09
N MET A 360 -2.55 30.15 4.03
CA MET A 360 -1.48 30.01 5.03
C MET A 360 -1.91 30.47 6.42
N PHE A 361 -2.69 31.54 6.53
CA PHE A 361 -3.28 31.95 7.83
C PHE A 361 -4.26 30.91 8.38
N ALA A 362 -4.94 30.17 7.51
CA ALA A 362 -5.77 29.03 7.89
C ALA A 362 -4.96 27.76 8.27
N GLY A 363 -3.63 27.84 8.32
CA GLY A 363 -2.75 26.75 8.73
C GLY A 363 -2.17 25.91 7.59
N ARG A 364 -2.51 26.20 6.33
CA ARG A 364 -1.94 25.49 5.17
C ARG A 364 -0.47 25.82 4.98
N LYS A 365 0.30 24.85 4.50
CA LYS A 365 1.74 25.02 4.26
C LYS A 365 2.05 25.02 2.76
N ILE A 366 3.08 25.76 2.40
CA ILE A 366 3.69 25.70 1.08
C ILE A 366 4.70 24.56 1.09
N LEU A 367 4.63 23.67 0.11
CA LEU A 367 5.53 22.55 -0.07
C LEU A 367 6.18 22.62 -1.45
N TYR A 368 7.36 22.00 -1.57
CA TYR A 368 7.93 21.68 -2.87
C TYR A 368 7.69 20.21 -3.17
N MET A 369 7.22 19.93 -4.38
CA MET A 369 7.01 18.55 -4.83
C MET A 369 7.63 18.27 -6.20
N THR A 370 8.03 17.03 -6.41
CA THR A 370 8.36 16.47 -7.73
C THR A 370 7.49 15.25 -7.93
N MET A 371 6.71 15.21 -9.01
CA MET A 371 5.80 14.10 -9.29
C MET A 371 6.11 13.49 -10.65
N GLY A 372 6.10 12.16 -10.70
CA GLY A 372 6.24 11.42 -11.93
C GLY A 372 5.73 10.01 -11.82
N MET A 373 5.71 9.33 -12.95
CA MET A 373 5.33 7.95 -13.04
C MET A 373 6.26 7.24 -14.02
N ILE A 374 6.74 6.09 -13.58
CA ILE A 374 7.52 5.16 -14.37
C ILE A 374 6.57 4.10 -14.90
N ILE A 375 6.64 3.86 -16.20
CA ILE A 375 5.89 2.80 -16.88
C ILE A 375 6.88 1.70 -17.20
N HIS A 376 6.56 0.50 -16.74
CA HIS A 376 7.36 -0.70 -16.97
C HIS A 376 6.71 -1.56 -18.07
N GLY A 377 7.53 -2.30 -18.79
CA GLY A 377 7.07 -3.23 -19.83
C GLY A 377 8.18 -4.16 -20.31
N TYR A 378 7.78 -5.20 -21.03
CA TYR A 378 8.69 -6.24 -21.52
C TYR A 378 9.19 -5.97 -22.94
N SER A 379 8.67 -4.92 -23.58
CA SER A 379 9.14 -4.43 -24.86
C SER A 379 9.06 -2.92 -24.93
N ARG A 380 9.96 -2.32 -25.71
CA ARG A 380 9.97 -0.88 -26.00
C ARG A 380 8.60 -0.37 -26.47
N LYS A 381 8.02 -1.04 -27.46
CA LYS A 381 6.71 -0.67 -28.04
C LYS A 381 5.60 -0.64 -27.00
N GLU A 382 5.55 -1.63 -26.11
CA GLU A 382 4.56 -1.68 -25.03
C GLU A 382 4.66 -0.47 -24.10
N VAL A 383 5.89 -0.09 -23.72
CA VAL A 383 6.14 1.06 -22.84
C VAL A 383 5.74 2.37 -23.52
N GLU A 384 6.14 2.57 -24.78
CA GLU A 384 5.79 3.76 -25.56
C GLU A 384 4.27 3.91 -25.71
N ASP A 385 3.55 2.83 -26.04
CA ASP A 385 2.09 2.84 -26.16
C ASP A 385 1.40 3.20 -24.83
N LYS A 386 1.90 2.66 -23.71
CA LYS A 386 1.40 2.97 -22.37
C LYS A 386 1.71 4.43 -21.95
N MET A 387 2.91 4.94 -22.25
CA MET A 387 3.28 6.34 -22.01
C MET A 387 2.37 7.31 -22.76
N LEU A 388 2.05 7.02 -24.02
CA LEU A 388 1.11 7.83 -24.79
C LEU A 388 -0.30 7.80 -24.19
N LYS A 389 -0.78 6.62 -23.77
CA LYS A 389 -2.09 6.48 -23.11
C LYS A 389 -2.18 7.32 -21.84
N VAL A 390 -1.18 7.25 -20.95
CA VAL A 390 -1.19 8.03 -19.72
C VAL A 390 -1.01 9.52 -19.99
N SER A 391 -0.13 9.88 -20.91
CA SER A 391 0.01 11.28 -21.32
C SER A 391 -1.31 11.84 -21.86
N SER A 392 -2.08 11.05 -22.63
CA SER A 392 -3.42 11.44 -23.09
C SER A 392 -4.41 11.57 -21.93
N ALA A 393 -4.38 10.66 -20.95
CA ALA A 393 -5.24 10.71 -19.78
C ALA A 393 -4.96 11.94 -18.90
N ILE A 394 -3.69 12.26 -18.64
CA ILE A 394 -3.27 13.43 -17.87
C ILE A 394 -3.68 14.73 -18.58
N LYS A 395 -3.52 14.80 -19.91
CA LYS A 395 -3.95 15.97 -20.71
C LYS A 395 -5.46 16.23 -20.61
N LYS A 396 -6.29 15.20 -20.44
CA LYS A 396 -7.74 15.36 -20.23
C LYS A 396 -8.08 16.00 -18.89
N LEU A 397 -7.15 16.00 -17.94
CA LEU A 397 -7.27 16.64 -16.63
C LEU A 397 -6.64 18.05 -16.62
N SER A 398 -6.52 18.71 -17.77
CA SER A 398 -5.90 20.04 -17.89
C SER A 398 -4.47 20.13 -17.35
N ALA A 399 -3.79 18.99 -17.18
CA ALA A 399 -2.40 18.91 -16.75
C ALA A 399 -1.50 18.67 -17.96
N VAL A 400 -0.25 19.14 -17.90
CA VAL A 400 0.72 18.92 -18.99
C VAL A 400 1.75 17.88 -18.57
N PRO A 401 1.66 16.65 -19.11
CA PRO A 401 2.69 15.63 -18.89
C PRO A 401 3.89 15.91 -19.79
N ASP A 402 5.07 15.53 -19.31
CA ASP A 402 6.31 15.51 -20.06
C ASP A 402 6.89 14.09 -20.07
N MET A 403 7.13 13.57 -21.26
CA MET A 403 7.74 12.25 -21.44
C MET A 403 9.24 12.45 -21.43
N GLU A 404 9.89 12.02 -20.35
CA GLU A 404 11.32 12.25 -20.15
C GLU A 404 12.11 11.50 -21.22
N ARG A 405 12.93 12.23 -21.98
CA ARG A 405 13.82 11.65 -22.98
C ARG A 405 15.21 11.48 -22.41
N SER A 406 16.05 12.51 -22.54
CA SER A 406 17.48 12.52 -22.18
C SER A 406 17.79 12.29 -20.69
N MET A 407 16.75 12.22 -19.88
CA MET A 407 16.79 12.32 -18.42
C MET A 407 16.12 11.14 -17.72
N ALA A 408 15.76 10.11 -18.49
CA ALA A 408 15.03 8.97 -17.97
C ALA A 408 15.80 8.26 -16.83
N LEU A 409 17.12 8.13 -16.92
CA LEU A 409 17.90 7.50 -15.84
C LEU A 409 17.87 8.30 -14.53
N GLN A 410 17.97 9.63 -14.61
CA GLN A 410 17.88 10.50 -13.43
C GLN A 410 16.46 10.51 -12.86
N GLY A 411 15.44 10.61 -13.70
CA GLY A 411 14.04 10.51 -13.29
C GLY A 411 13.74 9.19 -12.58
N MET A 412 14.35 8.09 -13.03
CA MET A 412 14.23 6.78 -12.40
C MET A 412 14.80 6.81 -10.98
N SER A 413 15.98 7.41 -10.79
CA SER A 413 16.60 7.52 -9.46
C SER A 413 15.79 8.35 -8.46
N PHE A 414 14.95 9.27 -8.92
CA PHE A 414 14.08 10.05 -8.03
C PHE A 414 12.89 9.27 -7.49
N SER A 415 12.52 8.17 -8.14
CA SER A 415 11.49 7.26 -7.65
C SER A 415 12.03 6.27 -6.61
N TRP A 416 13.34 6.18 -6.47
CA TRP A 416 13.96 5.27 -5.52
C TRP A 416 13.74 5.75 -4.08
N PRO A 417 13.30 4.86 -3.17
CA PRO A 417 13.12 5.21 -1.76
C PRO A 417 14.39 5.83 -1.17
N LEU A 418 14.26 6.93 -0.44
CA LEU A 418 15.33 7.62 0.31
C LEU A 418 16.38 8.34 -0.55
N VAL A 419 16.35 8.17 -1.88
CA VAL A 419 17.39 8.66 -2.78
C VAL A 419 17.18 10.10 -3.21
N ASN A 420 15.94 10.56 -3.33
CA ASN A 420 15.64 11.87 -3.88
C ASN A 420 16.32 13.00 -3.10
N LYS A 421 16.85 13.98 -3.84
CA LYS A 421 17.34 15.25 -3.33
C LYS A 421 16.85 16.38 -4.22
N PHE A 422 16.19 17.36 -3.60
CA PHE A 422 15.66 18.51 -4.33
C PHE A 422 16.73 19.37 -5.00
N GLU A 423 17.98 19.28 -4.54
CA GLU A 423 19.12 19.94 -5.18
C GLU A 423 19.45 19.36 -6.54
N PHE A 424 19.30 18.04 -6.70
CA PHE A 424 19.48 17.39 -8.00
C PHE A 424 18.37 17.75 -8.95
N SER A 425 17.17 18.01 -8.47
CA SER A 425 16.04 18.36 -9.33
C SER A 425 15.96 19.85 -9.70
N LYS A 426 16.75 20.73 -9.06
CA LYS A 426 16.80 22.18 -9.38
C LYS A 426 17.08 22.50 -10.85
N PRO A 427 18.06 21.86 -11.53
CA PRO A 427 18.31 22.13 -12.95
C PRO A 427 17.17 21.72 -13.88
N PHE A 428 16.22 20.89 -13.41
CA PHE A 428 15.22 20.23 -14.26
C PHE A 428 13.87 20.95 -14.26
N SER A 429 13.70 22.00 -13.44
CA SER A 429 12.44 22.75 -13.32
C SER A 429 11.20 21.87 -13.10
N ARG A 430 11.39 20.69 -12.48
CA ARG A 430 10.32 19.72 -12.15
C ARG A 430 9.80 19.91 -10.73
N ASN A 431 10.47 20.72 -9.93
CA ASN A 431 10.05 21.08 -8.58
C ASN A 431 8.92 22.10 -8.67
N ARG A 432 7.73 21.71 -8.21
CA ARG A 432 6.56 22.57 -8.14
C ARG A 432 6.38 23.06 -6.74
N ARG A 433 6.08 24.34 -6.60
CA ARG A 433 5.60 24.91 -5.35
C ARG A 433 4.09 24.74 -5.32
N VAL A 434 3.58 24.10 -4.28
CA VAL A 434 2.16 23.77 -4.14
C VAL A 434 1.70 24.00 -2.70
N MET A 435 0.41 24.21 -2.49
CA MET A 435 -0.18 24.22 -1.15
C MET A 435 -0.38 22.78 -0.67
N SER A 436 -0.37 22.57 0.65
CA SER A 436 -0.50 21.25 1.28
C SER A 436 -1.79 20.53 0.90
N ASP A 437 -2.91 21.23 0.89
CA ASP A 437 -4.22 20.73 0.45
C ASP A 437 -4.26 20.42 -1.05
N ASP A 438 -3.71 21.29 -1.91
CA ASP A 438 -3.64 21.03 -3.36
C ASP A 438 -2.79 19.79 -3.65
N LEU A 439 -1.67 19.62 -2.92
CA LEU A 439 -0.79 18.46 -3.05
C LEU A 439 -1.55 17.18 -2.75
N VAL A 440 -2.28 17.12 -1.63
CA VAL A 440 -2.94 15.89 -1.19
C VAL A 440 -4.05 15.50 -2.16
N ASP A 441 -4.82 16.47 -2.67
CA ASP A 441 -5.87 16.22 -3.64
C ASP A 441 -5.33 15.63 -4.96
N LEU A 442 -4.12 16.01 -5.36
CA LEU A 442 -3.49 15.48 -6.57
C LEU A 442 -3.08 14.00 -6.47
N LEU A 443 -2.76 13.52 -5.28
CA LEU A 443 -2.12 12.21 -5.11
C LEU A 443 -3.08 11.06 -5.46
N PRO A 444 -2.61 10.02 -6.18
CA PRO A 444 -3.37 8.81 -6.43
C PRO A 444 -3.28 7.82 -5.26
N ASN A 445 -3.45 8.29 -4.02
CA ASN A 445 -3.35 7.50 -2.78
C ASN A 445 -4.70 6.96 -2.27
N HIS A 446 -5.66 6.77 -3.17
CA HIS A 446 -6.99 6.23 -2.86
C HIS A 446 -7.23 4.91 -3.57
N GLY A 447 -7.73 3.91 -2.84
CA GLY A 447 -7.93 2.56 -3.34
C GLY A 447 -9.20 1.89 -2.82
N HIS A 448 -9.44 0.69 -3.34
CA HIS A 448 -10.47 -0.20 -2.81
C HIS A 448 -9.93 -1.01 -1.64
N TRP A 449 -10.82 -1.68 -0.91
CA TRP A 449 -10.44 -2.55 0.18
C TRP A 449 -9.45 -3.62 -0.29
N GLY A 450 -8.28 -3.66 0.36
CA GLY A 450 -7.18 -4.57 0.01
C GLY A 450 -7.29 -5.96 0.64
N GLY A 451 -8.38 -6.23 1.39
CA GLY A 451 -8.70 -7.54 1.94
C GLY A 451 -8.19 -7.79 3.35
N SER A 452 -8.49 -8.97 3.87
CA SER A 452 -8.01 -9.45 5.17
C SER A 452 -6.52 -9.82 5.14
N LYS A 453 -5.92 -10.03 6.32
CA LYS A 453 -4.56 -10.57 6.44
C LYS A 453 -4.54 -12.08 6.18
N SER A 454 -5.51 -12.81 6.72
CA SER A 454 -5.63 -14.25 6.54
C SER A 454 -6.20 -14.58 5.15
N PRO A 455 -5.56 -15.47 4.38
CA PRO A 455 -5.94 -15.76 3.00
C PRO A 455 -6.99 -16.88 2.89
N GLN A 456 -8.07 -16.86 3.68
CA GLN A 456 -9.08 -17.95 3.63
C GLN A 456 -9.69 -18.11 2.24
N ALA A 457 -10.30 -17.04 1.73
CA ALA A 457 -10.78 -16.92 0.36
C ALA A 457 -9.99 -15.84 -0.40
N VAL A 458 -9.96 -15.95 -1.72
CA VAL A 458 -9.29 -15.02 -2.64
C VAL A 458 -10.26 -14.53 -3.71
N TYR A 459 -10.33 -13.21 -3.84
CA TYR A 459 -11.15 -12.48 -4.80
C TYR A 459 -10.32 -11.41 -5.51
N VAL A 460 -10.96 -10.64 -6.38
CA VAL A 460 -10.35 -9.52 -7.10
C VAL A 460 -11.21 -8.29 -6.88
N ASN A 461 -10.61 -7.17 -6.48
CA ASN A 461 -11.33 -5.91 -6.30
C ASN A 461 -11.53 -5.19 -7.66
N ARG A 462 -12.24 -4.05 -7.65
CA ARG A 462 -12.54 -3.28 -8.87
C ARG A 462 -11.31 -2.70 -9.56
N ASP A 463 -10.21 -2.59 -8.83
CA ASP A 463 -8.92 -2.15 -9.34
C ASP A 463 -8.12 -3.30 -9.99
N GLY A 464 -8.64 -4.53 -9.97
CA GLY A 464 -7.94 -5.71 -10.48
C GLY A 464 -6.94 -6.30 -9.49
N GLU A 465 -7.00 -5.88 -8.21
CA GLU A 465 -6.08 -6.36 -7.19
C GLU A 465 -6.57 -7.65 -6.55
N VAL A 466 -5.68 -8.62 -6.47
CA VAL A 466 -5.93 -9.86 -5.72
C VAL A 466 -6.16 -9.50 -4.26
N THR A 467 -7.28 -9.92 -3.69
CA THR A 467 -7.76 -9.51 -2.38
C THR A 467 -8.11 -10.74 -1.57
N PHE A 468 -7.62 -10.84 -0.35
CA PHE A 468 -7.99 -11.93 0.56
C PHE A 468 -9.22 -11.59 1.36
N PHE A 469 -10.01 -12.61 1.68
CA PHE A 469 -11.20 -12.48 2.49
C PHE A 469 -11.17 -13.54 3.59
N ASP A 470 -11.14 -13.08 4.83
CA ASP A 470 -11.25 -13.90 6.03
C ASP A 470 -12.63 -13.71 6.63
N HIS A 471 -13.42 -14.78 6.64
CA HIS A 471 -14.79 -14.73 7.12
C HIS A 471 -14.89 -14.59 8.64
N THR A 472 -13.81 -14.93 9.32
CA THR A 472 -13.68 -14.94 10.77
C THR A 472 -12.81 -13.80 11.28
N SER A 473 -12.50 -12.82 10.42
CA SER A 473 -11.66 -11.69 10.83
C SER A 473 -12.29 -10.96 12.02
N SER A 474 -11.45 -10.59 12.97
CA SER A 474 -11.81 -9.70 14.09
C SER A 474 -12.19 -8.30 13.64
N ASP A 475 -11.89 -7.94 12.38
CA ASP A 475 -12.28 -6.66 11.79
C ASP A 475 -13.82 -6.56 11.60
N PHE A 476 -14.52 -7.69 11.59
CA PHE A 476 -15.97 -7.76 11.47
C PHE A 476 -16.63 -7.97 12.83
N VAL A 477 -17.65 -7.17 13.15
CA VAL A 477 -18.44 -7.32 14.38
C VAL A 477 -19.22 -8.64 14.39
N ASN A 478 -19.70 -9.08 13.23
CA ASN A 478 -20.43 -10.33 13.03
C ASN A 478 -20.00 -11.00 11.72
N TRP A 479 -20.08 -12.34 11.66
CA TRP A 479 -19.65 -13.15 10.51
C TRP A 479 -20.80 -13.53 9.57
N HIS A 480 -21.79 -12.64 9.43
CA HIS A 480 -22.95 -12.85 8.56
C HIS A 480 -22.81 -12.04 7.27
N TYR A 481 -23.23 -12.64 6.16
CA TYR A 481 -23.18 -12.02 4.84
C TYR A 481 -24.53 -12.11 4.14
N ALA A 482 -24.85 -11.09 3.36
CA ALA A 482 -25.99 -11.08 2.46
C ALA A 482 -25.49 -11.12 1.01
N ILE A 483 -25.81 -12.19 0.29
CA ILE A 483 -25.54 -12.29 -1.16
C ILE A 483 -26.83 -11.98 -1.89
N THR A 484 -26.88 -10.82 -2.54
CA THR A 484 -28.08 -10.34 -3.25
C THR A 484 -27.83 -10.31 -4.76
N GLY A 485 -28.89 -10.45 -5.54
CA GLY A 485 -28.81 -10.45 -7.00
C GLY A 485 -30.09 -10.95 -7.66
N THR A 486 -30.31 -10.57 -8.91
CA THR A 486 -31.45 -11.03 -9.72
C THR A 486 -31.30 -12.49 -10.13
N SER A 487 -32.36 -13.12 -10.64
CA SER A 487 -32.23 -14.47 -11.23
C SER A 487 -31.22 -14.46 -12.38
N GLY A 488 -30.36 -15.47 -12.47
CA GLY A 488 -29.30 -15.56 -13.49
C GLY A 488 -28.05 -14.70 -13.24
N SER A 489 -28.00 -13.87 -12.20
CA SER A 489 -26.83 -13.04 -11.86
C SER A 489 -25.61 -13.80 -11.30
N GLY A 490 -25.72 -15.11 -11.09
CA GLY A 490 -24.63 -15.93 -10.55
C GLY A 490 -24.63 -16.10 -9.03
N LYS A 491 -25.72 -15.79 -8.31
CA LYS A 491 -25.82 -16.01 -6.84
C LYS A 491 -25.41 -17.43 -6.41
N SER A 492 -26.01 -18.45 -7.01
CA SER A 492 -25.74 -19.85 -6.66
C SER A 492 -24.28 -20.24 -6.96
N PHE A 493 -23.69 -19.66 -8.02
CA PHE A 493 -22.27 -19.84 -8.33
C PHE A 493 -21.36 -19.21 -7.27
N ALA A 494 -21.66 -17.98 -6.83
CA ALA A 494 -20.90 -17.31 -5.78
C ALA A 494 -20.93 -18.08 -4.44
N VAL A 495 -22.09 -18.64 -4.08
CA VAL A 495 -22.22 -19.49 -2.87
C VAL A 495 -21.36 -20.75 -2.98
N VAL A 496 -21.41 -21.45 -4.12
CA VAL A 496 -20.61 -22.66 -4.34
C VAL A 496 -19.11 -22.35 -4.34
N ASP A 497 -18.71 -21.26 -5.00
CA ASP A 497 -17.30 -20.81 -5.00
C ASP A 497 -16.82 -20.54 -3.58
N LEU A 498 -17.60 -19.81 -2.79
CA LEU A 498 -17.29 -19.54 -1.39
C LEU A 498 -17.13 -20.83 -0.57
N VAL A 499 -18.08 -21.77 -0.69
CA VAL A 499 -18.05 -23.05 0.04
C VAL A 499 -16.79 -23.85 -0.28
N LEU A 500 -16.40 -23.90 -1.56
CA LEU A 500 -15.18 -24.55 -2.00
C LEU A 500 -13.92 -23.89 -1.41
N GLN A 501 -13.89 -22.55 -1.36
CA GLN A 501 -12.76 -21.82 -0.78
C GLN A 501 -12.65 -22.04 0.73
N LEU A 502 -13.78 -22.00 1.45
CA LEU A 502 -13.83 -22.30 2.88
C LEU A 502 -13.41 -23.74 3.18
N PHE A 503 -13.88 -24.70 2.38
CA PHE A 503 -13.45 -26.10 2.48
C PHE A 503 -11.93 -26.20 2.30
N ALA A 504 -11.41 -25.52 1.27
CA ALA A 504 -9.98 -25.48 0.99
C ALA A 504 -9.17 -24.75 2.08
N ALA A 505 -9.79 -23.87 2.86
CA ALA A 505 -9.19 -23.20 4.02
C ALA A 505 -9.33 -24.00 5.33
N GLY A 506 -9.81 -25.25 5.27
CA GLY A 506 -9.91 -26.14 6.44
C GLY A 506 -11.28 -26.14 7.14
N VAL A 507 -12.31 -25.49 6.59
CA VAL A 507 -13.66 -25.55 7.18
C VAL A 507 -14.30 -26.91 6.92
N HIS A 508 -14.35 -27.75 7.97
CA HIS A 508 -14.77 -29.15 7.88
C HIS A 508 -16.28 -29.38 7.72
N ARG A 509 -17.13 -28.46 8.20
CA ARG A 509 -18.59 -28.64 8.18
C ARG A 509 -19.28 -27.41 7.63
N GLN A 510 -20.00 -27.61 6.52
CA GLN A 510 -20.75 -26.57 5.84
C GLN A 510 -22.12 -27.13 5.46
N PHE A 511 -23.17 -26.38 5.76
CA PHE A 511 -24.55 -26.79 5.50
C PHE A 511 -25.16 -25.81 4.48
N LEU A 512 -25.60 -26.34 3.34
CA LEU A 512 -26.29 -25.58 2.31
C LEU A 512 -27.76 -25.99 2.31
N MET A 513 -28.64 -25.01 2.50
CA MET A 513 -30.09 -25.20 2.50
C MET A 513 -30.68 -24.42 1.33
N THR A 514 -31.49 -25.09 0.54
CA THR A 514 -32.12 -24.52 -0.65
C THR A 514 -33.49 -25.16 -0.87
N ILE A 515 -34.43 -24.38 -1.39
CA ILE A 515 -35.74 -24.87 -1.85
C ILE A 515 -35.64 -25.37 -3.30
N LYS A 516 -34.61 -24.94 -4.05
CA LYS A 516 -34.34 -25.33 -5.43
C LYS A 516 -33.26 -26.40 -5.51
N ASP A 517 -33.21 -27.10 -6.63
CA ASP A 517 -32.20 -28.11 -6.97
C ASP A 517 -30.83 -27.52 -7.40
N ASP A 518 -30.62 -26.20 -7.24
CA ASP A 518 -29.43 -25.45 -7.64
C ASP A 518 -28.09 -26.07 -7.15
N TYR A 519 -28.10 -26.82 -6.05
CA TYR A 519 -26.90 -27.40 -5.43
C TYR A 519 -26.82 -28.93 -5.54
N ASP A 520 -27.77 -29.61 -6.18
CA ASP A 520 -27.85 -31.08 -6.20
C ASP A 520 -26.57 -31.72 -6.76
N ARG A 521 -26.09 -31.23 -7.90
CA ARG A 521 -24.85 -31.73 -8.53
C ARG A 521 -23.63 -31.47 -7.64
N PHE A 522 -23.58 -30.30 -7.03
CA PHE A 522 -22.49 -29.93 -6.13
C PHE A 522 -22.46 -30.84 -4.91
N ALA A 523 -23.61 -31.03 -4.25
CA ALA A 523 -23.75 -31.90 -3.09
C ALA A 523 -23.40 -33.36 -3.40
N ARG A 524 -23.85 -33.90 -4.55
CA ARG A 524 -23.50 -35.26 -4.99
C ARG A 524 -22.01 -35.46 -5.28
N THR A 525 -21.31 -34.39 -5.69
CA THR A 525 -19.89 -34.45 -6.05
C THR A 525 -18.99 -34.24 -4.85
N MET A 526 -19.31 -33.27 -3.99
CA MET A 526 -18.43 -32.79 -2.92
C MET A 526 -18.86 -33.21 -1.52
N GLY A 527 -20.09 -33.71 -1.33
CA GLY A 527 -20.61 -33.99 0.00
C GLY A 527 -21.79 -34.95 0.02
N ARG A 528 -22.80 -34.63 0.83
CA ARG A 528 -24.02 -35.43 1.01
C ARG A 528 -25.23 -34.58 0.66
N LEU A 529 -26.07 -35.08 -0.25
CA LEU A 529 -27.37 -34.50 -0.54
C LEU A 529 -28.41 -35.10 0.43
N ILE A 530 -29.16 -34.25 1.10
CA ILE A 530 -30.30 -34.62 1.94
C ILE A 530 -31.51 -33.90 1.35
N LEU A 531 -32.40 -34.63 0.68
CA LEU A 531 -33.63 -34.08 0.14
C LEU A 531 -34.72 -34.23 1.19
N ILE A 532 -35.13 -33.14 1.81
CA ILE A 532 -36.26 -33.14 2.74
C ILE A 532 -37.52 -33.00 1.89
N ASP A 533 -38.29 -34.08 1.82
CA ASP A 533 -39.52 -34.15 1.06
C ASP A 533 -40.63 -34.62 2.01
N LEU A 534 -41.70 -33.84 2.12
CA LEU A 534 -42.84 -34.14 2.99
C LEU A 534 -43.61 -35.38 2.52
N ASP A 535 -43.51 -35.71 1.23
CA ASP A 535 -44.18 -36.86 0.63
C ASP A 535 -43.29 -38.13 0.69
N SER A 536 -42.02 -38.00 1.08
CA SER A 536 -41.07 -39.11 1.16
C SER A 536 -40.78 -39.52 2.61
N PRO A 537 -41.16 -40.73 3.04
CA PRO A 537 -40.89 -41.21 4.40
C PRO A 537 -39.40 -41.45 4.69
N SER A 538 -38.53 -41.37 3.67
CA SER A 538 -37.09 -41.62 3.80
C SER A 538 -36.27 -40.40 4.26
N SER A 539 -36.89 -39.21 4.30
CA SER A 539 -36.21 -37.96 4.63
C SER A 539 -37.12 -37.03 5.46
N CYS A 540 -37.55 -37.51 6.62
CA CYS A 540 -38.36 -36.72 7.55
C CYS A 540 -37.46 -36.07 8.62
N ILE A 541 -37.72 -34.80 8.94
CA ILE A 541 -37.20 -34.18 10.16
C ILE A 541 -38.23 -34.44 11.25
N ASN A 542 -37.89 -35.21 12.28
CA ASN A 542 -38.71 -35.34 13.47
C ASN A 542 -38.46 -34.13 14.39
N PRO A 543 -39.44 -33.22 14.56
CA PRO A 543 -39.26 -32.06 15.43
C PRO A 543 -39.11 -32.45 16.92
N PHE A 544 -39.59 -33.64 17.30
CA PHE A 544 -39.55 -34.14 18.67
C PHE A 544 -38.34 -35.04 18.97
N ALA A 545 -37.35 -35.12 18.07
CA ALA A 545 -36.19 -35.98 18.27
C ALA A 545 -35.32 -35.55 19.46
N GLY A 546 -35.04 -36.49 20.37
CA GLY A 546 -34.23 -36.29 21.58
C GLY A 546 -34.96 -35.62 22.76
N MET A 547 -34.24 -35.40 23.87
CA MET A 547 -34.86 -35.00 25.15
C MET A 547 -35.59 -33.66 25.10
N MET A 548 -36.75 -33.61 25.77
CA MET A 548 -37.51 -32.37 26.00
C MET A 548 -36.74 -31.44 26.95
N THR A 549 -36.44 -30.23 26.50
CA THR A 549 -35.90 -29.15 27.33
C THR A 549 -36.77 -27.90 27.19
N LYS A 550 -36.78 -27.03 28.22
CA LYS A 550 -37.52 -25.75 28.15
C LYS A 550 -37.17 -24.92 26.92
N GLN A 551 -35.88 -24.92 26.55
CA GLN A 551 -35.39 -24.19 25.38
C GLN A 551 -35.93 -24.78 24.07
N ARG A 552 -35.94 -26.10 23.90
CA ARG A 552 -36.51 -26.77 22.72
C ARG A 552 -38.01 -26.55 22.61
N LEU A 553 -38.71 -26.63 23.74
CA LEU A 553 -40.14 -26.37 23.81
C LEU A 553 -40.44 -24.95 23.31
N GLN A 554 -39.70 -23.95 23.79
CA GLN A 554 -39.85 -22.56 23.36
C GLN A 554 -39.55 -22.38 21.86
N GLN A 555 -38.47 -23.00 21.34
CA GLN A 555 -38.14 -22.96 19.91
C GLN A 555 -39.27 -23.53 19.04
N TRP A 556 -39.91 -24.62 19.48
CA TRP A 556 -41.03 -25.22 18.74
C TRP A 556 -42.32 -24.43 18.84
N VAL A 557 -42.58 -23.77 19.97
CA VAL A 557 -43.70 -22.81 20.08
C VAL A 557 -43.51 -21.69 19.06
N GLU A 558 -42.33 -21.07 19.01
CA GLU A 558 -42.00 -20.02 18.05
C GLU A 558 -42.11 -20.51 16.59
N ALA A 559 -41.64 -21.73 16.30
CA ALA A 559 -41.75 -22.33 14.97
C ALA A 559 -43.23 -22.57 14.57
N LEU A 560 -44.05 -23.13 15.47
CA LEU A 560 -45.48 -23.35 15.23
C LEU A 560 -46.23 -22.02 15.04
N GLU A 561 -45.89 -21.01 15.82
CA GLU A 561 -46.42 -19.66 15.62
C GLU A 561 -46.14 -19.16 14.21
N LEU A 562 -44.88 -19.27 13.74
CA LEU A 562 -44.48 -18.84 12.40
C LEU A 562 -45.18 -19.63 11.30
N MET A 563 -45.35 -20.96 11.49
CA MET A 563 -46.05 -21.84 10.56
C MET A 563 -47.53 -21.46 10.43
N ILE A 564 -48.21 -21.21 11.56
CA ILE A 564 -49.63 -20.85 11.57
C ILE A 564 -49.84 -19.45 11.02
N LYS A 565 -48.96 -18.50 11.35
CA LYS A 565 -48.96 -17.13 10.81
C LYS A 565 -48.67 -17.06 9.30
N LYS A 566 -48.37 -18.18 8.62
CA LYS A 566 -47.97 -18.26 7.20
C LYS A 566 -46.92 -17.21 6.80
N GLY A 567 -45.97 -16.92 7.68
CA GLY A 567 -44.94 -15.92 7.41
C GLY A 567 -45.32 -14.46 7.71
N GLY A 568 -46.37 -14.20 8.51
CA GLY A 568 -46.47 -12.96 9.29
C GLY A 568 -47.71 -12.08 9.10
N SER A 569 -48.76 -12.53 8.40
CA SER A 569 -49.94 -11.69 8.11
C SER A 569 -51.15 -11.93 9.02
N GLU A 570 -51.19 -12.99 9.81
CA GLU A 570 -52.31 -13.30 10.72
C GLU A 570 -51.92 -13.00 12.18
N GLU A 571 -52.78 -12.27 12.91
CA GLU A 571 -52.61 -12.07 14.35
C GLU A 571 -53.05 -13.34 15.09
N LEU A 572 -52.15 -13.92 15.90
CA LEU A 572 -52.46 -15.05 16.77
C LEU A 572 -53.11 -14.55 18.06
N ASP A 573 -54.14 -15.26 18.53
CA ASP A 573 -54.73 -15.03 19.85
C ASP A 573 -53.64 -15.16 20.94
N PRO A 574 -53.56 -14.22 21.90
CA PRO A 574 -52.61 -14.27 23.02
C PRO A 574 -52.60 -15.57 23.82
N VAL A 575 -53.66 -16.39 23.77
CA VAL A 575 -53.74 -17.69 24.45
C VAL A 575 -53.01 -18.80 23.70
N MET A 576 -52.82 -18.66 22.38
CA MET A 576 -52.28 -19.72 21.51
C MET A 576 -50.86 -20.17 21.85
N PRO A 577 -49.91 -19.29 22.22
CA PRO A 577 -48.55 -19.72 22.59
C PRO A 577 -48.56 -20.69 23.79
N ARG A 578 -49.41 -20.43 24.78
CA ARG A 578 -49.57 -21.30 25.96
C ARG A 578 -50.22 -22.64 25.59
N LEU A 579 -51.16 -22.62 24.65
CA LEU A 579 -51.77 -23.85 24.12
C LEU A 579 -50.73 -24.69 23.36
N PHE A 580 -49.90 -24.06 22.51
CA PHE A 580 -48.83 -24.74 21.80
C PHE A 580 -47.85 -25.39 22.75
N GLU A 581 -47.48 -24.70 23.83
CA GLU A 581 -46.61 -25.24 24.86
C GLU A 581 -47.18 -26.54 25.49
N GLN A 582 -48.47 -26.53 25.86
CA GLN A 582 -49.14 -27.70 26.44
C GLN A 582 -49.25 -28.86 25.44
N VAL A 583 -49.59 -28.57 24.19
CA VAL A 583 -49.71 -29.58 23.13
C VAL A 583 -48.35 -30.19 22.81
N LEU A 584 -47.28 -29.39 22.75
CA LEU A 584 -45.93 -29.87 22.53
C LEU A 584 -45.45 -30.75 23.68
N GLN A 585 -45.70 -30.37 24.94
CA GLN A 585 -45.37 -31.21 26.11
C GLN A 585 -46.07 -32.57 26.03
N TYR A 586 -47.37 -32.56 25.77
CA TYR A 586 -48.13 -33.80 25.59
C TYR A 586 -47.61 -34.64 24.40
N ALA A 587 -47.19 -33.99 23.31
CA ALA A 587 -46.62 -34.68 22.16
C ALA A 587 -45.28 -35.36 22.52
N TYR A 588 -44.40 -34.70 23.30
CA TYR A 588 -43.16 -35.31 23.79
C TYR A 588 -43.42 -36.52 24.69
N ASP A 589 -44.47 -36.49 25.53
CA ASP A 589 -44.86 -37.62 26.38
C ASP A 589 -45.34 -38.84 25.57
N LEU A 590 -45.77 -38.64 24.32
CA LEU A 590 -46.22 -39.70 23.41
C LEU A 590 -45.07 -40.31 22.57
N VAL A 591 -43.90 -39.67 22.51
CA VAL A 591 -42.76 -40.17 21.72
C VAL A 591 -42.09 -41.33 22.48
N PRO A 592 -41.89 -42.51 21.85
CA PRO A 592 -41.22 -43.65 22.49
C PRO A 592 -39.79 -43.33 22.93
N GLU A 593 -39.34 -43.90 24.05
CA GLU A 593 -37.93 -43.79 24.48
C GLU A 593 -37.00 -44.39 23.41
N GLY A 594 -36.22 -43.55 22.73
CA GLY A 594 -35.20 -43.98 21.76
C GLY A 594 -35.25 -43.33 20.37
N ASP A 595 -36.31 -42.57 20.06
CA ASP A 595 -36.37 -41.58 18.96
C ASP A 595 -35.96 -40.18 19.45
#